data_AF-A0A8J6V421-F1
#
_entry.id   AF-A0A8J6V421-F1
#
_cell.length_a   1.000
_cell.length_b   1.000
_cell.length_c   1.000
_cell.angle_alpha   90.00
_cell.angle_beta   90.00
_cell.angle_gamma   90.00
#
_symmetry.space_group_name_H-M   'P 1'
#
loop_
_entity.id
_entity.type
_entity.pdbx_description
1 polymer ?
#
loop_
_entity_poly.entity_id
_entity_poly.type
_entity_poly.pdbx_seq_one_letter_code
_entity_poly.pdbx_strand_id
1 'polypeptide(L)'
;MTQKQRLPIELAKFFRARLQAITYRSVFIPEMLEFGKIYRFSDDDDMNSISFTIVSAPTPYLDYFQPYEEHRAHARISFHGRISATGEELELENYQGEWGRPFYDGDSARTAREQEEIGLHNQSVNAILRKKGLA
;
A
#
# COMPACT_ATOMS: atom_id res chain seq x y z
N MET A 1 -9.74 -23.45 -6.07
CA MET A 1 -9.28 -23.33 -4.67
C MET A 1 -7.77 -23.25 -4.68
N THR A 2 -7.19 -22.06 -4.56
CA THR A 2 -5.74 -21.86 -4.53
C THR A 2 -5.24 -22.29 -3.15
N GLN A 3 -4.38 -23.32 -3.10
CA GLN A 3 -3.67 -23.68 -1.88
C GLN A 3 -2.98 -22.43 -1.33
N LYS A 4 -3.26 -22.06 -0.09
CA LYS A 4 -2.54 -21.02 0.64
C LYS A 4 -1.09 -21.48 0.78
N GLN A 5 -0.23 -21.08 -0.15
CA GLN A 5 1.19 -21.38 -0.08
C GLN A 5 1.80 -20.52 1.03
N ARG A 6 2.40 -21.21 2.00
CA ARG A 6 3.20 -20.56 3.04
C ARG A 6 4.49 -20.04 2.42
N LEU A 7 4.99 -18.92 2.93
CA LEU A 7 6.31 -18.43 2.54
C LEU A 7 7.41 -19.39 3.03
N PRO A 8 8.51 -19.55 2.26
CA PRO A 8 9.74 -20.12 2.79
C PRO A 8 10.20 -19.35 4.03
N ILE A 9 10.71 -20.07 5.05
CA ILE A 9 11.07 -19.49 6.35
C ILE A 9 12.04 -18.32 6.21
N GLU A 10 13.06 -18.46 5.37
CA GLU A 10 14.07 -17.41 5.18
C GLU A 10 13.48 -16.16 4.51
N LEU A 11 12.56 -16.33 3.56
CA LEU A 11 11.86 -15.21 2.93
C LEU A 11 10.90 -14.51 3.91
N ALA A 12 10.21 -15.30 4.74
CA ALA A 12 9.36 -14.75 5.80
C ALA A 12 10.19 -13.94 6.80
N LYS A 13 11.33 -14.46 7.27
CA LYS A 13 12.26 -13.72 8.15
C LYS A 13 12.74 -12.43 7.50
N PHE A 14 13.14 -12.49 6.24
CA PHE A 14 13.58 -11.33 5.47
C PHE A 14 12.51 -10.22 5.43
N PHE A 15 11.28 -10.54 4.98
CA PHE A 15 10.22 -9.53 4.91
C PHE A 15 9.80 -9.00 6.28
N ARG A 16 9.80 -9.86 7.32
CA ARG A 16 9.55 -9.40 8.70
C ARG A 16 10.57 -8.36 9.15
N ALA A 17 11.86 -8.61 8.91
CA ALA A 17 12.91 -7.67 9.28
C ALA A 17 12.75 -6.32 8.56
N ARG A 18 12.34 -6.32 7.29
CA ARG A 18 12.08 -5.09 6.53
C ARG A 18 10.85 -4.34 7.06
N LEU A 19 9.75 -5.04 7.33
CA LEU A 19 8.56 -4.43 7.94
C LEU A 19 8.87 -3.81 9.30
N GLN A 20 9.65 -4.50 10.15
CA GLN A 20 10.07 -3.96 11.45
C GLN A 20 10.86 -2.66 11.32
N ALA A 21 11.72 -2.55 10.31
CA ALA A 21 12.48 -1.33 10.04
C ALA A 21 11.58 -0.16 9.58
N ILE A 22 10.50 -0.45 8.85
CA ILE A 22 9.54 0.55 8.36
C ILE A 22 8.61 1.04 9.48
N THR A 23 8.16 0.13 10.36
CA THR A 23 7.13 0.49 11.34
C THR A 23 7.67 1.21 12.58
N TYR A 24 9.00 1.27 12.78
CA TYR A 24 9.72 1.94 13.88
C TYR A 24 9.28 1.61 15.34
N ARG A 25 8.18 0.86 15.53
CA ARG A 25 7.53 0.53 16.80
C ARG A 25 7.32 -0.98 16.95
N SER A 26 6.96 -1.39 18.17
CA SER A 26 6.65 -2.76 18.63
C SER A 26 5.40 -3.38 17.98
N VAL A 27 5.25 -3.24 16.66
CA VAL A 27 4.15 -3.84 15.91
C VAL A 27 4.35 -5.36 15.90
N PHE A 28 3.34 -6.09 16.36
CA PHE A 28 3.36 -7.55 16.33
C PHE A 28 3.20 -8.04 14.89
N ILE A 29 4.33 -8.31 14.23
CA ILE A 29 4.33 -8.94 12.90
C ILE A 29 4.34 -10.48 13.10
N PRO A 30 3.30 -11.20 12.62
CA PRO A 30 3.22 -12.65 12.75
C PRO A 30 4.47 -13.35 12.23
N GLU A 31 4.88 -14.42 12.91
CA GLU A 31 6.02 -15.24 12.47
C GLU A 31 5.74 -15.94 11.14
N MET A 32 4.49 -16.34 10.94
CA MET A 32 4.03 -17.00 9.73
C MET A 32 3.35 -15.99 8.80
N LEU A 33 3.98 -15.77 7.65
CA LEU A 33 3.44 -14.96 6.56
C LEU A 33 2.94 -15.85 5.42
N GLU A 34 1.84 -15.45 4.80
CA GLU A 34 1.16 -16.19 3.71
C GLU A 34 1.07 -15.30 2.46
N PHE A 35 1.25 -15.91 1.28
CA PHE A 35 1.04 -15.19 0.02
C PHE A 35 -0.43 -14.76 -0.15
N GLY A 36 -0.63 -13.56 -0.68
CA GLY A 36 -1.95 -12.99 -0.99
C GLY A 36 -2.80 -12.64 0.22
N LYS A 37 -2.31 -12.88 1.44
CA LYS A 37 -3.00 -12.46 2.66
C LYS A 37 -2.67 -11.01 2.96
N ILE A 38 -3.71 -10.21 3.12
CA ILE A 38 -3.58 -8.82 3.55
C ILE A 38 -3.53 -8.80 5.07
N TYR A 39 -2.51 -8.15 5.60
CA TYR A 39 -2.31 -7.90 7.01
C TYR A 39 -2.46 -6.40 7.26
N ARG A 40 -3.06 -6.02 8.39
CA ARG A 40 -3.22 -4.63 8.79
C ARG A 40 -2.84 -4.47 10.25
N PHE A 41 -2.03 -3.47 10.53
CA PHE A 41 -1.71 -3.04 11.88
C PHE A 41 -2.16 -1.60 12.05
N SER A 42 -2.73 -1.29 13.20
CA SER A 42 -3.00 0.06 13.66
C SER A 42 -2.23 0.27 14.95
N ASP A 43 -1.56 1.41 15.06
CA ASP A 43 -1.12 1.93 16.34
C ASP A 43 -2.27 2.77 16.91
N ASP A 44 -2.85 2.30 18.01
CA ASP A 44 -4.00 2.96 18.64
C ASP A 44 -3.65 4.34 19.21
N ASP A 45 -2.36 4.59 19.51
CA ASP A 45 -1.90 5.85 20.11
C ASP A 45 -1.58 6.93 19.05
N ASP A 46 -1.18 6.52 17.85
CA ASP A 46 -0.62 7.41 16.82
C ASP A 46 -1.49 7.49 15.56
N MET A 47 -2.59 6.74 15.51
CA MET A 47 -3.49 6.59 14.35
C MET A 47 -2.79 6.21 13.02
N ASN A 48 -1.52 5.84 13.11
CA ASN A 48 -0.75 5.29 12.02
C ASN A 48 -1.20 3.85 11.81
N SER A 49 -1.70 3.56 10.61
CA SER A 49 -1.91 2.18 10.19
C SER A 49 -0.94 1.81 9.09
N ILE A 50 -0.58 0.54 9.02
CA ILE A 50 0.14 -0.03 7.88
C ILE A 50 -0.62 -1.26 7.44
N SER A 51 -0.85 -1.37 6.14
CA SER A 51 -1.39 -2.57 5.51
C SER A 51 -0.32 -3.15 4.61
N PHE A 52 -0.17 -4.47 4.57
CA PHE A 52 0.79 -5.10 3.66
C PHE A 52 0.31 -6.46 3.17
N THR A 53 0.87 -6.88 2.04
CA THR A 53 0.60 -8.17 1.40
C THR A 53 1.88 -8.68 0.76
N ILE A 54 2.01 -9.99 0.65
CA ILE A 54 3.12 -10.61 -0.06
C ILE A 54 2.58 -11.24 -1.32
N VAL A 55 3.13 -10.83 -2.45
CA VAL A 55 2.75 -11.31 -3.77
C VAL A 55 3.83 -12.27 -4.28
N SER A 56 3.41 -13.28 -5.03
CA SER A 56 4.28 -14.38 -5.45
C SER A 56 5.04 -14.17 -6.77
N ALA A 57 4.86 -13.07 -7.50
CA ALA A 57 5.03 -13.08 -8.97
C ALA A 57 6.00 -12.04 -9.57
N PRO A 58 6.75 -12.40 -10.63
CA PRO A 58 7.46 -13.68 -10.87
C PRO A 58 8.59 -13.89 -9.85
N THR A 59 9.01 -12.82 -9.19
CA THR A 59 9.84 -12.81 -8.00
C THR A 59 8.96 -12.35 -6.84
N PRO A 60 8.94 -13.05 -5.69
CA PRO A 60 8.16 -12.60 -4.55
C PRO A 60 8.49 -11.17 -4.13
N TYR A 61 7.49 -10.42 -3.70
CA TYR A 61 7.68 -9.08 -3.14
C TYR A 61 6.65 -8.79 -2.05
N LEU A 62 7.03 -7.90 -1.15
CA LEU A 62 6.20 -7.30 -0.12
C LEU A 62 5.70 -5.95 -0.63
N ASP A 63 4.40 -5.80 -0.76
CA ASP A 63 3.75 -4.48 -0.92
C ASP A 63 3.25 -4.01 0.44
N TYR A 64 3.51 -2.76 0.78
CA TYR A 64 3.02 -2.15 2.00
C TYR A 64 2.52 -0.73 1.75
N PHE A 65 1.48 -0.36 2.48
CA PHE A 65 0.76 0.88 2.37
C PHE A 65 0.59 1.48 3.76
N GLN A 66 1.05 2.72 3.91
CA GLN A 66 0.91 3.51 5.12
C GLN A 66 0.13 4.80 4.79
N PRO A 67 -1.15 4.92 5.20
CA PRO A 67 -1.82 6.21 5.17
C PRO A 67 -1.16 7.16 6.17
N TYR A 68 -0.78 8.38 5.74
CA TYR A 68 -0.64 9.48 6.70
C TYR A 68 -2.01 10.02 7.03
N GLU A 69 -2.20 10.40 8.29
CA GLU A 69 -3.41 11.08 8.71
C GLU A 69 -3.56 12.44 8.04
N GLU A 70 -4.72 12.66 7.42
CA GLU A 70 -5.49 13.85 7.77
C GLU A 70 -6.92 13.39 8.05
N HIS A 71 -7.47 13.84 9.19
CA HIS A 71 -8.89 13.70 9.53
C HIS A 71 -9.74 14.51 8.57
N ARG A 72 -10.02 13.91 7.41
CA ARG A 72 -11.15 14.09 6.48
C ARG A 72 -10.71 13.45 5.17
N ALA A 73 -11.67 12.89 4.44
CA ALA A 73 -11.44 12.13 3.23
C ALA A 73 -10.26 12.67 2.38
N HIS A 74 -9.37 11.76 1.96
CA HIS A 74 -8.23 12.01 1.05
C HIS A 74 -6.93 12.48 1.72
N ALA A 75 -6.21 11.55 2.35
CA ALA A 75 -4.78 11.77 2.62
C ALA A 75 -4.03 11.92 1.28
N ARG A 76 -3.64 13.16 0.96
CA ARG A 76 -2.84 13.51 -0.22
C ARG A 76 -1.46 12.87 -0.23
N ILE A 77 -1.01 12.33 0.90
CA ILE A 77 0.31 11.75 1.08
C ILE A 77 0.12 10.40 1.78
N SER A 78 -0.21 9.35 1.03
CA SER A 78 0.02 7.99 1.51
C SER A 78 1.40 7.55 1.04
N PHE A 79 2.03 6.63 1.77
CA PHE A 79 3.26 5.99 1.32
C PHE A 79 2.95 4.56 0.91
N HIS A 80 3.34 4.21 -0.31
CA HIS A 80 3.25 2.85 -0.81
C HIS A 80 4.64 2.42 -1.23
N GLY A 81 5.14 1.35 -0.65
CA GLY A 81 6.42 0.78 -1.01
C GLY A 81 6.31 -0.67 -1.41
N ARG A 82 7.26 -1.09 -2.24
CA ARG A 82 7.47 -2.48 -2.64
C ARG A 82 8.89 -2.90 -2.29
N ILE A 83 9.03 -4.08 -1.70
CA ILE A 83 10.33 -4.70 -1.40
C ILE A 83 10.37 -6.05 -2.08
N SER A 84 11.29 -6.23 -3.02
CA SER A 84 11.46 -7.52 -3.71
C SER A 84 12.19 -8.53 -2.82
N ALA A 85 12.11 -9.82 -3.18
CA ALA A 85 12.88 -10.87 -2.52
C ALA A 85 14.41 -10.72 -2.67
N THR A 86 14.89 -9.87 -3.58
CA THR A 86 16.32 -9.54 -3.71
C THR A 86 16.73 -8.36 -2.82
N GLY A 87 15.77 -7.70 -2.17
CA GLY A 87 15.99 -6.55 -1.30
C GLY A 87 15.93 -5.20 -1.99
N GLU A 88 15.61 -5.15 -3.28
CA GLU A 88 15.31 -3.91 -3.97
C GLU A 88 14.06 -3.25 -3.38
N GLU A 89 14.16 -1.98 -3.03
CA GLU A 89 13.05 -1.18 -2.52
C GLU A 89 12.63 -0.15 -3.56
N LEU A 90 11.32 -0.08 -3.79
CA LEU A 90 10.71 0.84 -4.73
C LEU A 90 9.59 1.60 -4.02
N GLU A 91 9.69 2.92 -4.04
CA GLU A 91 8.57 3.78 -3.72
C GLU A 91 7.58 3.76 -4.90
N LEU A 92 6.32 3.48 -4.58
CA LEU A 92 5.20 3.37 -5.50
C LEU A 92 4.33 4.61 -5.40
N GLU A 93 3.92 5.09 -6.57
CA GLU A 93 2.99 6.21 -6.71
C GLU A 93 1.57 5.74 -6.34
N ASN A 94 0.85 6.56 -5.58
CA ASN A 94 -0.48 6.20 -5.09
C ASN A 94 -1.59 6.65 -6.03
N TYR A 95 -2.53 5.75 -6.35
CA TYR A 95 -3.79 6.14 -6.95
C TYR A 95 -4.67 6.85 -5.92
N GLN A 96 -5.40 7.88 -6.36
CA GLN A 96 -6.38 8.61 -5.57
C GLN A 96 -7.79 8.09 -5.82
N GLY A 97 -8.64 8.15 -4.79
CA GLY A 97 -10.07 7.82 -4.91
C GLY A 97 -10.41 6.32 -4.98
N GLU A 98 -9.48 5.41 -4.71
CA GLU A 98 -9.71 3.95 -4.73
C GLU A 98 -10.78 3.49 -3.74
N TRP A 99 -11.01 4.24 -2.65
CA TRP A 99 -11.98 3.95 -1.61
C TRP A 99 -13.28 4.77 -1.72
N GLY A 100 -13.45 5.51 -2.82
CA GLY A 100 -14.59 6.39 -3.05
C GLY A 100 -14.14 7.76 -3.57
N ARG A 101 -14.94 8.31 -4.49
CA ARG A 101 -14.73 9.67 -5.00
C ARG A 101 -15.44 10.68 -4.09
N PRO A 102 -14.81 11.80 -3.74
CA PRO A 102 -15.46 12.83 -2.97
C PRO A 102 -16.72 13.34 -3.67
N PHE A 103 -17.73 13.66 -2.86
CA PHE A 103 -18.99 14.24 -3.30
C PHE A 103 -19.39 15.37 -2.34
N TYR A 104 -19.70 16.54 -2.90
CA TYR A 104 -20.08 17.72 -2.13
C TYR A 104 -21.52 18.10 -2.43
N ASP A 105 -22.41 17.82 -1.48
CA ASP A 105 -23.81 18.21 -1.55
C ASP A 105 -23.94 19.73 -1.71
N GLY A 106 -24.66 20.16 -2.76
CA GLY A 106 -24.83 21.58 -3.07
C GLY A 106 -23.67 22.25 -3.82
N ASP A 107 -22.58 21.53 -4.11
CA ASP A 107 -21.43 22.04 -4.87
C ASP A 107 -20.98 21.04 -5.95
N SER A 108 -21.78 20.95 -7.02
CA SER A 108 -21.50 20.08 -8.17
C SER A 108 -20.23 20.50 -8.92
N ALA A 109 -19.90 21.79 -8.94
CA ALA A 109 -18.72 22.32 -9.63
C ALA A 109 -17.44 21.86 -8.93
N ARG A 110 -17.41 21.90 -7.60
CA ARG A 110 -16.28 21.36 -6.83
C ARG A 110 -16.15 19.85 -7.01
N THR A 111 -17.27 19.13 -6.92
CA THR A 111 -17.30 17.68 -7.13
C THR A 111 -16.69 17.30 -8.49
N ALA A 112 -17.08 17.99 -9.56
CA ALA A 112 -16.55 17.73 -10.90
C ALA A 112 -15.04 17.99 -10.98
N ARG A 113 -14.55 19.11 -10.42
CA ARG A 113 -13.13 19.47 -10.43
C ARG A 113 -12.28 18.44 -9.69
N GLU A 114 -12.68 18.04 -8.48
CA GLU A 114 -11.91 17.05 -7.72
C GLU A 114 -11.91 15.67 -8.40
N GLN A 115 -13.01 15.27 -9.04
CA GLN A 115 -13.05 14.02 -9.80
C GLN A 115 -12.15 14.05 -11.05
N GLU A 116 -12.06 15.20 -11.72
CA GLU A 116 -11.13 15.41 -12.84
C GLU A 116 -9.67 15.36 -12.37
N GLU A 117 -9.33 16.07 -11.28
CA GLU A 117 -7.99 16.05 -10.66
C GLU A 117 -7.56 14.63 -10.29
N ILE A 118 -8.44 13.85 -9.65
CA ILE A 118 -8.18 12.44 -9.33
C ILE A 118 -7.95 11.63 -10.62
N GLY A 119 -8.76 11.87 -11.65
CA GLY A 119 -8.62 11.20 -12.94
C GLY A 119 -7.26 11.44 -13.59
N LEU A 120 -6.82 12.70 -13.64
CA LEU A 120 -5.53 13.11 -14.21
C LEU A 120 -4.35 12.56 -13.39
N HIS A 121 -4.44 12.64 -12.06
CA HIS A 121 -3.44 12.07 -11.16
C HIS A 121 -3.29 10.56 -11.41
N ASN A 122 -4.40 9.83 -11.44
CA ASN A 122 -4.39 8.38 -11.65
C ASN A 122 -3.85 7.98 -13.03
N GLN A 123 -4.08 8.79 -14.07
CA GLN A 123 -3.47 8.58 -15.38
C GLN A 123 -1.94 8.76 -15.32
N SER A 124 -1.46 9.79 -14.62
CA SER A 124 -0.02 10.03 -14.41
C SER A 124 0.63 8.89 -13.65
N VAL A 125 0.02 8.47 -12.53
CA VAL A 125 0.45 7.32 -11.72
C VAL A 125 0.55 6.05 -12.58
N ASN A 126 -0.48 5.74 -13.36
CA ASN A 126 -0.48 4.59 -14.25
C ASN A 126 0.69 4.62 -15.26
N ALA A 127 0.97 5.79 -15.84
CA ALA A 127 2.08 5.97 -16.76
C ALA A 127 3.45 5.75 -16.07
N ILE A 128 3.62 6.22 -14.83
CA ILE A 128 4.85 5.99 -14.04
C ILE A 128 5.01 4.50 -13.74
N LEU A 129 3.95 3.84 -13.27
CA LEU A 129 3.99 2.41 -12.94
C LEU A 129 4.27 1.54 -14.17
N ARG A 130 3.70 1.87 -15.34
CA ARG A 130 4.02 1.21 -16.61
C ARG A 130 5.48 1.36 -17.00
N LYS A 131 6.06 2.56 -16.85
CA LYS A 131 7.50 2.79 -17.10
C LYS A 131 8.39 1.97 -16.16
N LYS A 132 7.92 1.71 -14.93
CA LYS A 132 8.57 0.84 -13.95
C LYS A 132 8.29 -0.66 -14.18
N GLY A 133 7.43 -1.04 -15.13
CA GLY A 133 7.06 -2.43 -15.43
C GLY A 133 6.08 -3.05 -14.43
N LEU A 134 5.27 -2.23 -13.74
CA LEU A 134 4.43 -2.64 -12.61
C LEU A 134 2.91 -2.60 -12.87
N ALA A 135 2.47 -2.14 -14.04
CA ALA A 135 1.05 -1.96 -14.42
C ALA A 135 0.79 -2.24 -15.90
#